data_AF-A0A3D2K550-F1
#
_entry.id   AF-A0A3D2K550-F1
#
_cell.length_a   1.000
_cell.length_b   1.000
_cell.length_c   1.000
_cell.angle_alpha   90.00
_cell.angle_beta   90.00
_cell.angle_gamma   90.00
#
_symmetry.space_group_name_H-M   'P 1'
#
loop_
_entity.id
_entity.type
_entity.pdbx_description
1 polymer ?
#
loop_
_entity_poly.entity_id
_entity_poly.type
_entity_poly.pdbx_seq_one_letter_code
_entity_poly.pdbx_strand_id
1 'polypeptide(L)'
;MNTRRQFLTRTGLAAAGLVYSPLCADQRDRKLETRNPWIYHFKIGEIDAWSISDGFMHFGQGLSLMYPVSEREKMVQALKLHREPIDKIPLYVNVLVIKRDKEVAIFDAGFGGV
;
A
#
# COMPACT_ATOMS: atom_id res chain seq x y z
N MET A 1 35.01 -28.19 25.72
CA MET A 1 34.18 -27.27 26.50
C MET A 1 34.79 -25.86 26.46
N ASN A 2 33.99 -24.88 26.02
CA ASN A 2 34.09 -23.43 26.25
C ASN A 2 35.34 -22.62 25.81
N THR A 3 35.53 -22.45 24.48
CA THR A 3 36.53 -21.53 23.89
C THR A 3 35.96 -20.12 23.58
N ARG A 4 34.65 -19.89 23.70
CA ARG A 4 34.02 -18.62 23.28
C ARG A 4 33.90 -17.55 24.37
N ARG A 5 34.12 -17.89 25.65
CA ARG A 5 33.99 -16.95 26.78
C ARG A 5 35.27 -16.17 27.13
N GLN A 6 36.43 -16.54 26.61
CA GLN A 6 37.69 -15.85 26.91
C GLN A 6 38.00 -14.67 25.98
N PHE A 7 37.30 -14.56 24.85
CA PHE A 7 37.53 -13.48 23.88
C PHE A 7 36.88 -12.15 24.30
N LEU A 8 35.79 -12.20 25.07
CA LEU A 8 35.07 -11.01 25.55
C LEU A 8 35.67 -10.36 26.81
N THR A 9 36.66 -11.01 27.45
CA THR A 9 37.27 -10.52 28.70
C THR A 9 38.57 -9.74 28.46
N ARG A 10 39.04 -9.60 27.21
CA ARG A 10 40.37 -9.01 26.89
C ARG A 10 40.36 -7.67 26.16
N THR A 11 39.23 -6.99 26.03
CA THR A 11 39.13 -5.64 25.44
C THR A 11 38.56 -4.61 26.42
N GLY A 12 38.82 -4.79 27.72
CA GLY A 12 38.76 -3.71 28.70
C GLY A 12 40.16 -3.11 28.87
N LEU A 13 40.25 -1.78 28.80
CA LEU A 13 41.43 -0.89 28.90
C LEU A 13 42.15 -0.52 27.59
N ALA A 14 41.65 0.52 26.93
CA ALA A 14 42.50 1.52 26.29
C ALA A 14 41.81 2.89 26.18
N ALA A 15 42.42 3.88 26.85
CA ALA A 15 42.44 5.31 26.55
C ALA A 15 41.13 6.13 26.63
N ALA A 16 40.99 6.82 27.76
CA ALA A 16 40.32 8.11 27.82
C ALA A 16 41.06 9.13 26.93
N GLY A 17 40.40 9.56 25.86
CA GLY A 17 40.87 10.63 24.97
C GLY A 17 39.71 11.54 24.60
N LEU A 18 39.79 12.79 25.05
CA LEU A 18 38.90 13.89 24.67
C LEU A 18 38.78 13.99 23.14
N VAL A 19 37.61 13.72 22.59
CA VAL A 19 37.28 14.04 21.20
C VAL A 19 35.96 14.79 21.18
N TYR A 20 36.07 16.08 20.84
CA TYR A 20 35.00 16.96 20.41
C TYR A 20 34.06 16.21 19.47
N SER A 21 32.79 16.00 19.86
CA SER A 21 31.77 15.51 18.92
C SER A 21 31.24 16.71 18.13
N PRO A 22 31.55 16.89 16.84
CA PRO A 22 30.59 17.57 16.00
C PRO A 22 29.32 16.72 16.03
N LEU A 23 28.18 17.33 16.34
CA LEU A 23 26.89 16.77 16.00
C LEU A 23 26.91 16.55 14.49
N CYS A 24 27.32 15.36 14.05
CA CYS A 24 27.05 14.90 12.70
C CYS A 24 25.53 14.88 12.59
N ALA A 25 24.98 15.91 11.94
CA ALA A 25 23.61 15.89 11.49
C ALA A 25 23.46 14.60 10.68
N ASP A 26 22.66 13.69 11.20
CA ASP A 26 22.28 12.44 10.55
C ASP A 26 21.43 12.82 9.33
N GLN A 27 22.10 13.20 8.23
CA GLN A 27 21.51 13.27 6.90
C GLN A 27 21.25 11.84 6.44
N ARG A 28 20.29 11.18 7.10
CA ARG A 28 19.54 10.10 6.48
C ARG A 28 18.78 10.73 5.34
N ASP A 29 19.33 10.63 4.13
CA ASP A 29 18.56 10.72 2.91
C ASP A 29 17.34 9.82 3.11
N ARG A 30 16.16 10.44 3.31
CA ARG A 30 14.89 9.72 3.27
C ARG A 30 14.75 9.28 1.83
N LYS A 31 15.30 8.10 1.52
CA LYS A 31 15.01 7.39 0.29
C LYS A 31 13.50 7.24 0.27
N LEU A 32 12.82 8.05 -0.53
CA LEU A 32 11.40 7.88 -0.78
C LEU A 32 11.28 6.46 -1.32
N GLU A 33 10.67 5.57 -0.55
CA GLU A 33 10.32 4.26 -1.06
C GLU A 33 9.39 4.52 -2.23
N THR A 34 9.91 4.35 -3.45
CA THR A 34 9.11 4.32 -4.65
C THR A 34 8.23 3.09 -4.54
N ARG A 35 7.07 3.24 -3.89
CA ARG A 35 6.06 2.19 -3.85
C ARG A 35 5.68 1.90 -5.28
N ASN A 36 5.61 0.62 -5.62
CA ASN A 36 5.09 0.19 -6.92
C ASN A 36 3.74 0.91 -7.13
N PRO A 37 3.56 1.69 -8.22
CA PRO A 37 2.23 2.19 -8.55
C PRO A 37 1.33 0.96 -8.67
N TRP A 38 0.17 0.98 -8.02
CA TRP A 38 -0.75 -0.16 -7.96
C TRP A 38 -1.36 -0.42 -9.35
N ILE A 39 -0.54 -0.98 -10.24
CA ILE A 39 -0.83 -1.25 -11.65
C ILE A 39 -0.86 -2.75 -11.82
N TYR A 40 -1.97 -3.23 -12.36
CA TYR A 40 -2.13 -4.62 -12.74
C TYR A 40 -2.27 -4.72 -14.27
N HIS A 41 -1.28 -5.35 -14.92
CA HIS A 41 -1.27 -5.61 -16.36
C HIS A 41 -1.87 -6.99 -16.67
N PHE A 42 -2.73 -7.03 -17.67
CA PHE A 42 -3.37 -8.25 -18.15
C PHE A 42 -3.69 -8.14 -19.65
N LYS A 43 -4.09 -9.26 -20.25
CA LYS A 43 -4.46 -9.34 -21.67
C LYS A 43 -5.96 -9.55 -21.83
N ILE A 44 -6.52 -8.94 -22.87
CA ILE A 44 -7.87 -9.22 -23.38
C ILE A 44 -7.74 -9.60 -24.86
N GLY A 45 -7.57 -10.90 -25.13
CA GLY A 45 -7.12 -11.34 -26.46
C GLY A 45 -5.79 -10.68 -26.82
N GLU A 46 -5.77 -9.95 -27.94
CA GLU A 46 -4.58 -9.22 -28.43
C GLU A 46 -4.38 -7.84 -27.77
N ILE A 47 -5.33 -7.38 -26.95
CA ILE A 47 -5.28 -6.06 -26.31
C ILE A 47 -4.46 -6.15 -25.03
N ASP A 48 -3.51 -5.22 -24.85
CA ASP A 48 -2.87 -4.97 -23.56
C ASP A 48 -3.76 -4.07 -22.70
N ALA A 49 -4.01 -4.48 -21.46
CA ALA A 49 -4.85 -3.75 -20.52
C ALA A 49 -4.15 -3.56 -19.17
N TRP A 50 -4.30 -2.37 -18.59
CA TRP A 50 -3.78 -2.02 -17.27
C TRP A 50 -4.91 -1.49 -16.41
N SER A 51 -5.15 -2.12 -15.27
CA SER A 51 -5.94 -1.53 -14.18
C SER A 51 -4.99 -0.75 -13.28
N ILE A 52 -5.18 0.55 -13.20
CA ILE A 52 -4.34 1.48 -12.44
C ILE A 52 -5.17 2.00 -11.28
N SER A 53 -4.77 1.74 -10.04
CA SER A 53 -5.48 2.30 -8.88
C SER A 53 -5.18 3.78 -8.73
N ASP A 54 -6.24 4.58 -8.59
CA ASP A 54 -6.21 5.98 -8.16
C ASP A 54 -6.54 6.11 -6.66
N GLY A 55 -6.34 5.02 -5.92
CA GLY A 55 -6.58 4.95 -4.48
C GLY A 55 -7.94 4.39 -4.12
N PHE A 56 -8.39 4.76 -2.92
CA PHE A 56 -9.62 4.24 -2.33
C PHE A 56 -10.28 5.29 -1.44
N MET A 57 -11.59 5.16 -1.29
CA MET A 57 -12.37 5.93 -0.32
C MET A 57 -13.31 5.01 0.45
N HIS A 58 -13.92 5.55 1.50
CA HIS A 58 -14.92 4.85 2.27
C HIS A 58 -16.21 5.65 2.29
N PHE A 59 -17.33 5.00 1.98
CA PHE A 59 -18.64 5.54 2.32
C PHE A 59 -19.03 5.11 3.73
N GLY A 60 -18.98 6.05 4.67
CA GLY A 60 -19.23 5.82 6.09
C GLY A 60 -20.68 5.52 6.45
N GLN A 61 -21.61 5.67 5.50
CA GLN A 61 -23.01 5.25 5.65
C GLN A 61 -23.17 3.72 5.47
N GLY A 62 -22.15 3.03 4.94
CA GLY A 62 -22.16 1.57 4.83
C GLY A 62 -23.35 1.03 4.04
N LEU A 63 -23.94 -0.07 4.53
CA LEU A 63 -25.09 -0.70 3.91
C LEU A 63 -26.38 0.16 3.91
N SER A 64 -26.41 1.32 4.58
CA SER A 64 -27.56 2.21 4.44
C SER A 64 -27.67 2.83 3.05
N LEU A 65 -26.59 2.77 2.25
CA LEU A 65 -26.57 3.16 0.82
C LEU A 65 -27.02 2.03 -0.12
N MET A 66 -27.15 0.79 0.36
CA MET A 66 -27.49 -0.35 -0.47
C MET A 66 -28.98 -0.34 -0.86
N TYR A 67 -29.27 -0.66 -2.13
CA TYR A 67 -30.59 -0.95 -2.67
C TYR A 67 -30.58 -2.35 -3.35
N PRO A 68 -31.65 -3.16 -3.22
CA PRO A 68 -32.87 -2.89 -2.48
C PRO A 68 -32.67 -2.98 -0.95
N VAL A 69 -33.45 -2.21 -0.21
CA VAL A 69 -33.37 -2.15 1.27
C VAL A 69 -33.68 -3.51 1.91
N SER A 70 -34.59 -4.28 1.30
CA SER A 70 -35.00 -5.61 1.76
C SER A 70 -33.87 -6.65 1.78
N GLU A 71 -32.78 -6.43 1.05
CA GLU A 71 -31.66 -7.38 0.97
C GLU A 71 -30.49 -7.05 1.91
N ARG A 72 -30.57 -5.96 2.67
CA ARG A 72 -29.47 -5.50 3.53
C ARG A 72 -29.07 -6.53 4.58
N GLU A 73 -30.03 -7.23 5.19
CA GLU A 73 -29.73 -8.27 6.19
C GLU A 73 -28.94 -9.43 5.59
N LYS A 74 -29.31 -9.88 4.38
CA LYS A 74 -28.57 -10.91 3.65
C LYS A 74 -27.15 -10.44 3.34
N MET A 75 -26.99 -9.17 2.96
CA MET A 75 -25.66 -8.59 2.73
C MET A 75 -24.83 -8.50 4.01
N VAL A 76 -25.43 -8.15 5.15
CA VAL A 76 -24.72 -8.17 6.45
C VAL A 76 -24.13 -9.56 6.72
N GLN A 77 -24.89 -10.63 6.46
CA GLN A 77 -24.39 -11.98 6.65
C GLN A 77 -23.25 -12.32 5.68
N ALA A 78 -23.36 -11.91 4.42
CA ALA A 78 -22.31 -12.10 3.43
C ALA A 78 -21.01 -11.36 3.82
N LEU A 79 -21.11 -10.08 4.19
CA LEU A 79 -19.95 -9.30 4.62
C LEU A 79 -19.28 -9.90 5.86
N LYS A 80 -20.07 -10.32 6.86
CA LYS A 80 -19.53 -11.03 8.05
C LYS A 80 -18.83 -12.33 7.68
N LEU A 81 -19.41 -13.12 6.77
CA LEU A 81 -18.82 -14.37 6.28
C LEU A 81 -17.45 -14.13 5.64
N HIS A 82 -17.33 -13.04 4.87
CA HIS A 82 -16.09 -12.65 4.19
C HIS A 82 -15.14 -11.78 5.04
N ARG A 83 -15.51 -11.47 6.29
CA ARG A 83 -14.77 -10.58 7.20
C ARG A 83 -14.59 -9.17 6.65
N GLU A 84 -15.58 -8.71 5.89
CA GLU A 84 -15.65 -7.36 5.36
C GLU A 84 -16.34 -6.39 6.35
N PRO A 85 -15.99 -5.09 6.33
CA PRO A 85 -16.66 -4.08 7.15
C PRO A 85 -18.15 -3.94 6.79
N ILE A 86 -19.00 -3.76 7.81
CA ILE A 86 -20.45 -3.57 7.63
C ILE A 86 -20.89 -2.10 7.80
N ASP A 87 -20.06 -1.31 8.48
CA ASP A 87 -20.28 0.08 8.83
C ASP A 87 -19.81 1.04 7.74
N LYS A 88 -19.00 0.55 6.80
CA LYS A 88 -18.49 1.32 5.68
C LYS A 88 -18.38 0.44 4.45
N ILE A 89 -18.56 1.06 3.27
CA ILE A 89 -18.27 0.40 2.00
C ILE A 89 -16.91 0.91 1.52
N PRO A 90 -15.86 0.06 1.46
CA PRO A 90 -14.61 0.42 0.81
C PRO A 90 -14.84 0.48 -0.71
N LEU A 91 -14.43 1.58 -1.33
CA LEU A 91 -14.49 1.76 -2.77
C LEU A 91 -13.10 2.00 -3.31
N TYR A 92 -12.70 1.17 -4.26
CA TYR A 92 -11.46 1.34 -5.02
C TYR A 92 -11.78 2.08 -6.30
N VAL A 93 -11.03 3.14 -6.56
CA VAL A 93 -11.11 3.87 -7.82
C VAL A 93 -9.98 3.38 -8.69
N ASN A 94 -10.34 2.81 -9.84
CA ASN A 94 -9.38 2.27 -10.79
C ASN A 94 -9.64 2.88 -12.17
N VAL A 95 -8.58 3.31 -12.82
CA VAL A 95 -8.57 3.74 -14.21
C VAL A 95 -8.17 2.54 -15.06
N LEU A 96 -8.91 2.28 -16.14
CA LEU A 96 -8.56 1.25 -17.10
C LEU A 96 -7.89 1.90 -18.31
N VAL A 97 -6.67 1.47 -18.59
CA VAL A 97 -5.97 1.83 -19.83
C VAL A 97 -5.92 0.61 -20.71
N ILE A 98 -6.24 0.75 -21.99
CA ILE A 98 -6.04 -0.29 -22.98
C ILE A 98 -5.18 0.22 -24.12
N LYS A 99 -4.41 -0.70 -24.72
CA LYS A 99 -3.63 -0.45 -25.92
C LYS A 99 -3.85 -1.56 -26.93
N ARG A 100 -4.07 -1.17 -28.17
CA ARG A 100 -4.02 -2.05 -29.33
C ARG A 100 -3.20 -1.40 -30.42
N ASP A 101 -2.16 -2.09 -30.88
CA ASP A 101 -1.23 -1.57 -31.88
C ASP A 101 -0.64 -0.19 -31.50
N LYS A 102 -1.09 0.87 -32.19
CA LYS A 102 -0.65 2.26 -31.96
C LYS A 102 -1.69 3.10 -31.22
N GLU A 103 -2.85 2.55 -30.92
CA GLU A 103 -3.95 3.25 -30.28
C GLU A 103 -3.97 2.96 -28.78
N VAL A 104 -4.27 3.99 -28.00
CA VAL A 104 -4.42 3.92 -26.55
C VAL A 104 -5.75 4.56 -26.20
N ALA A 105 -6.55 3.88 -25.38
CA ALA A 105 -7.77 4.42 -24.81
C ALA A 105 -7.70 4.35 -23.27
N ILE A 106 -8.24 5.39 -22.63
CA ILE A 106 -8.32 5.52 -21.18
C ILE A 106 -9.80 5.60 -20.81
N PHE A 107 -10.22 4.77 -19.87
CA PHE A 107 -11.57 4.77 -19.33
C PHE A 107 -11.53 5.29 -17.89
N ASP A 108 -12.30 6.35 -17.66
CA ASP A 108 -12.32 7.14 -16.44
C ASP A 108 -11.02 7.93 -16.18
N ALA A 109 -11.07 8.90 -15.27
CA ALA A 109 -9.96 9.78 -14.91
C ALA A 109 -9.61 9.77 -13.42
N GLY A 110 -10.28 8.92 -12.63
CA GLY A 110 -10.10 8.85 -11.18
C GLY A 110 -10.68 10.07 -10.46
N PHE A 111 -10.17 10.36 -9.27
CA PHE A 111 -10.51 11.51 -8.44
C PHE A 111 -10.03 12.85 -9.01
N GLY A 112 -8.99 12.84 -9.86
CA GLY A 112 -8.37 14.06 -10.36
C GLY A 112 -7.56 14.83 -9.31
N GLY A 113 -7.23 16.09 -9.62
CA GLY A 113 -6.54 16.97 -8.68
C GLY A 113 -7.53 17.70 -7.78
N VAL A 114 -7.37 17.54 -6.46
CA VAL A 114 -8.04 18.33 -5.43
C VAL A 114 -7.46 19.73 -5.35
#